data_AF-A0A936IW06-F1
#
_entry.id   AF-A0A936IW06-F1
#
_cell.length_a   1.000
_cell.length_b   1.000
_cell.length_c   1.000
_cell.angle_alpha   90.00
_cell.angle_beta   90.00
_cell.angle_gamma   90.00
#
_symmetry.space_group_name_H-M   'P 1'
#
loop_
_entity.id
_entity.type
_entity.pdbx_description
1 polymer ?
#
loop_
_entity_poly.entity_id
_entity_poly.type
_entity_poly.pdbx_seq_one_letter_code
_entity_poly.pdbx_strand_id
1 'polypeptide(L)'
;MNACKQPSDVSRRSVIASAFATLGWGAFQKADAAAQTRNAPIPPKDNLKITKLETFLVKPRWLFLKVHTDAGIVGLGEPLLEGRALTCKQAVDEIAPYLVGKDPRRVAHHWQAIYRHAFYRGGPVLTSALSGIDQALWDIKGKALGVPVYELLGGPTRDRVRVYAHARSLDNVKTQLAAGFTAFKTGPAKKRPMRYVETPAAIKYAAGKFAELRALVGDEVDIGIDFHGAVSPATAKLLIKALEPYSPMFIEEPCQAQNHDVMADIARSTHLPIATGERVFTKWGFREVLEKQAATILQPDLCHAGGITEVRLIAGMAEAYYAAIAPHNPMGPISLASGVQLAASIPNFLCQEQVSLGEGYLKQPFTVREGYLDLPAGPGLGIELDENALADKINHDWTNPETYDADDGSVVDW
;
A
#
# COMPACT_ATOMS: atom_id res chain seq x y z
N MET A 1 -9.24 -70.77 -32.95
CA MET A 1 -8.00 -70.36 -33.63
C MET A 1 -7.72 -68.90 -33.27
N ASN A 2 -6.67 -68.72 -32.47
CA ASN A 2 -5.85 -67.56 -32.13
C ASN A 2 -6.33 -66.12 -32.46
N ALA A 3 -6.41 -65.27 -31.42
CA ALA A 3 -5.32 -64.33 -31.08
C ALA A 3 -5.75 -63.41 -29.93
N CYS A 4 -5.22 -63.62 -28.72
CA CYS A 4 -5.32 -62.66 -27.62
C CYS A 4 -3.94 -62.00 -27.41
N LYS A 5 -3.95 -60.66 -27.38
CA LYS A 5 -2.81 -59.76 -27.38
C LYS A 5 -2.02 -59.81 -26.06
N GLN A 6 -0.70 -59.65 -26.16
CA GLN A 6 0.21 -59.46 -25.02
C GLN A 6 0.01 -58.09 -24.34
N PRO A 7 0.22 -57.98 -23.02
CA PRO A 7 0.39 -56.69 -22.35
C PRO A 7 1.86 -56.25 -22.30
N SER A 8 2.03 -54.95 -22.50
CA SER A 8 3.27 -54.18 -22.52
C SER A 8 3.94 -54.01 -21.15
N ASP A 9 5.26 -54.09 -21.15
CA ASP A 9 6.20 -53.84 -20.04
C ASP A 9 6.03 -52.45 -19.41
N VAL A 10 5.72 -52.41 -18.11
CA VAL A 10 5.82 -51.19 -17.29
C VAL A 10 7.23 -51.12 -16.71
N SER A 11 8.05 -50.22 -17.24
CA SER A 11 9.40 -49.94 -16.78
C SER A 11 9.45 -49.55 -15.30
N ARG A 12 10.30 -50.22 -14.52
CA ARG A 12 10.58 -50.01 -13.08
C ARG A 12 10.97 -48.57 -12.67
N ARG A 13 11.13 -47.64 -13.62
CA ARG A 13 11.42 -46.22 -13.35
C ARG A 13 10.17 -45.37 -13.03
N SER A 14 8.95 -45.82 -13.32
CA SER A 14 7.73 -45.05 -13.01
C SER A 14 7.23 -45.20 -11.56
N VAL A 15 7.70 -46.23 -10.85
CA VAL A 15 7.24 -46.55 -9.48
C VAL A 15 8.03 -45.77 -8.39
N ILE A 16 9.22 -45.26 -8.71
CA ILE A 16 10.04 -44.51 -7.74
C ILE A 16 9.68 -43.02 -7.71
N ALA A 17 9.14 -42.45 -8.80
CA ALA A 17 8.73 -41.05 -8.85
C ALA A 17 7.42 -40.76 -8.07
N SER A 18 6.56 -41.75 -7.89
CA SER A 18 5.27 -41.62 -7.20
C SER A 18 5.36 -41.79 -5.68
N ALA A 19 6.40 -42.45 -5.17
CA ALA A 19 6.61 -42.66 -3.74
C ALA A 19 7.21 -41.43 -3.01
N PHE A 20 7.96 -40.58 -3.70
CA PHE A 20 8.52 -39.35 -3.11
C PHE A 20 7.54 -38.16 -3.11
N ALA A 21 6.60 -38.11 -4.06
CA ALA A 21 5.62 -37.03 -4.13
C ALA A 21 4.55 -37.09 -3.02
N THR A 22 4.23 -38.30 -2.53
CA THR A 22 3.19 -38.52 -1.52
C THR A 22 3.66 -38.34 -0.08
N LEU A 23 4.96 -38.54 0.18
CA LEU A 23 5.56 -38.29 1.50
C LEU A 23 5.85 -36.81 1.76
N GLY A 24 5.99 -36.00 0.70
CA GLY A 24 6.21 -34.56 0.80
C GLY A 24 4.96 -33.74 1.14
N TRP A 25 3.76 -34.16 0.76
CA TRP A 25 2.53 -33.40 1.05
C TRP A 25 1.83 -33.82 2.36
N GLY A 26 1.89 -35.10 2.74
CA GLY A 26 1.26 -35.58 3.97
C GLY A 26 1.96 -35.11 5.26
N ALA A 27 3.25 -34.77 5.19
CA ALA A 27 4.01 -34.25 6.33
C ALA A 27 3.74 -32.76 6.60
N PHE A 28 3.41 -31.98 5.56
CA PHE A 28 3.03 -30.56 5.72
C PHE A 28 1.61 -30.43 6.29
N GLN A 29 0.67 -31.29 5.90
CA GLN A 29 -0.69 -31.26 6.48
C GLN A 29 -0.75 -31.64 7.98
N LYS A 30 0.17 -32.48 8.48
CA LYS A 30 0.19 -32.85 9.89
C LYS A 30 0.93 -31.85 10.80
N ALA A 31 1.80 -31.02 10.25
CA ALA A 31 2.42 -29.92 11.00
C ALA A 31 1.44 -28.73 11.15
N ASP A 32 0.62 -28.46 10.14
CA ASP A 32 -0.38 -27.39 10.18
C ASP A 32 -1.61 -27.72 11.03
N ALA A 33 -1.95 -29.00 11.20
CA ALA A 33 -3.07 -29.44 12.03
C ALA A 33 -2.81 -29.33 13.55
N ALA A 34 -1.58 -29.02 13.97
CA ALA A 34 -1.18 -28.86 15.37
C ALA A 34 -0.98 -27.38 15.78
N ALA A 35 -1.25 -26.42 14.88
CA ALA A 35 -1.37 -25.02 15.23
C ALA A 35 -2.72 -24.74 15.91
N GLN A 36 -2.97 -25.41 17.04
CA GLN A 36 -3.90 -24.89 18.02
C GLN A 36 -3.33 -23.55 18.50
N THR A 37 -3.92 -22.47 17.99
CA THR A 37 -3.77 -21.09 18.45
C THR A 37 -3.60 -21.07 19.96
N ARG A 38 -2.37 -20.84 20.46
CA ARG A 38 -2.21 -20.44 21.85
C ARG A 38 -2.89 -19.08 21.99
N ASN A 39 -3.88 -19.03 22.89
CA ASN A 39 -4.71 -17.86 23.10
C ASN A 39 -3.86 -16.63 23.45
N ALA A 40 -3.99 -15.58 22.64
CA ALA A 40 -3.79 -14.22 23.14
C ALA A 40 -4.72 -14.00 24.35
N PRO A 41 -4.31 -13.26 25.40
CA PRO A 41 -3.10 -12.43 25.46
C PRO A 41 -1.87 -13.15 26.04
N ILE A 42 -0.69 -12.91 25.48
CA ILE A 42 0.63 -13.23 26.07
C ILE A 42 1.01 -12.10 27.03
N PRO A 43 1.22 -12.37 28.33
CA PRO A 43 1.63 -11.35 29.29
C PRO A 43 2.88 -10.58 28.84
N PRO A 44 2.98 -9.26 29.12
CA PRO A 44 4.13 -8.45 28.70
C PRO A 44 5.50 -8.95 29.18
N LYS A 45 5.52 -9.70 30.29
CA LYS A 45 6.75 -10.25 30.89
C LYS A 45 7.13 -11.63 30.33
N ASP A 46 6.21 -12.30 29.64
CA ASP A 46 6.47 -13.63 29.11
C ASP A 46 7.34 -13.55 27.87
N ASN A 47 8.14 -14.59 27.66
CA ASN A 47 9.02 -14.68 26.50
C ASN A 47 8.20 -14.84 25.22
N LEU A 48 8.54 -14.02 24.22
CA LEU A 48 8.05 -14.13 22.85
C LEU A 48 9.24 -13.88 21.94
N LYS A 49 9.48 -14.75 20.97
CA LYS A 49 10.62 -14.64 20.06
C LYS A 49 10.20 -14.84 18.62
N ILE A 50 10.78 -14.04 17.73
CA ILE A 50 10.68 -14.23 16.28
C ILE A 50 11.42 -15.51 15.90
N THR A 51 10.79 -16.38 15.11
CA THR A 51 11.39 -17.65 14.64
C THR A 51 11.73 -17.62 13.16
N LYS A 52 10.94 -16.91 12.34
CA LYS A 52 11.11 -16.87 10.89
C LYS A 52 10.45 -15.63 10.29
N LEU A 53 11.05 -15.09 9.22
CA LEU A 53 10.39 -14.16 8.29
C LEU A 53 10.13 -14.91 6.98
N GLU A 54 8.94 -14.74 6.43
CA GLU A 54 8.50 -15.44 5.23
C GLU A 54 7.81 -14.48 4.27
N THR A 55 8.48 -14.18 3.18
CA THR A 55 7.93 -13.35 2.10
C THR A 55 7.42 -14.21 0.94
N PHE A 56 6.29 -13.85 0.35
CA PHE A 56 5.77 -14.52 -0.85
C PHE A 56 5.09 -13.52 -1.79
N LEU A 57 5.30 -13.71 -3.09
CA LEU A 57 4.76 -12.86 -4.14
C LEU A 57 3.28 -13.20 -4.34
N VAL A 58 2.43 -12.18 -4.44
CA VAL A 58 0.98 -12.31 -4.54
C VAL A 58 0.45 -11.45 -5.69
N LYS A 59 -0.31 -12.05 -6.61
CA LYS A 59 -0.97 -11.32 -7.70
C LYS A 59 -1.91 -10.25 -7.14
N PRO A 60 -2.01 -9.07 -7.78
CA PRO A 60 -1.48 -8.79 -9.11
C PRO A 60 0.01 -8.41 -9.15
N ARG A 61 0.57 -7.86 -8.07
CA ARG A 61 1.94 -7.32 -8.07
C ARG A 61 2.57 -7.17 -6.68
N TRP A 62 1.97 -7.77 -5.64
CA TRP A 62 2.29 -7.50 -4.23
C TRP A 62 3.32 -8.47 -3.64
N LEU A 63 3.97 -8.04 -2.57
CA LEU A 63 4.86 -8.87 -1.75
C LEU A 63 4.33 -8.87 -0.32
N PHE A 64 3.82 -10.02 0.14
CA PHE A 64 3.37 -10.16 1.52
C PHE A 64 4.47 -10.77 2.38
N LEU A 65 4.46 -10.42 3.67
CA LEU A 65 5.36 -10.89 4.71
C LEU A 65 4.56 -11.49 5.86
N LYS A 66 4.94 -12.71 6.26
CA LYS A 66 4.58 -13.33 7.55
C LYS A 66 5.80 -13.34 8.46
N VAL A 67 5.64 -12.82 9.68
CA VAL A 67 6.64 -12.93 10.75
C VAL A 67 6.12 -13.91 11.80
N HIS A 68 6.83 -15.03 11.95
CA HIS A 68 6.43 -16.12 12.84
C HIS A 68 7.08 -15.99 14.21
N THR A 69 6.40 -16.49 15.24
CA THR A 69 6.90 -16.50 16.63
C THR A 69 6.88 -17.88 17.26
N ASP A 70 7.62 -18.07 18.36
CA ASP A 70 7.66 -19.31 19.15
C ASP A 70 6.36 -19.61 19.92
N ALA A 71 5.44 -18.64 19.97
CA ALA A 71 4.11 -18.79 20.56
C ALA A 71 3.01 -19.10 19.52
N GLY A 72 3.35 -19.19 18.23
CA GLY A 72 2.38 -19.42 17.15
C GLY A 72 1.64 -18.17 16.67
N ILE A 73 1.97 -16.98 17.19
CA ILE A 73 1.46 -15.71 16.64
C ILE A 73 2.21 -15.41 15.34
N VAL A 74 1.45 -15.02 14.31
CA VAL A 74 1.97 -14.58 13.01
C VAL A 74 1.57 -13.12 12.77
N GLY A 75 2.58 -12.28 12.50
CA GLY A 75 2.41 -10.89 12.06
C GLY A 75 2.36 -10.76 10.55
N LEU A 76 1.50 -9.89 10.05
CA LEU A 76 1.32 -9.59 8.63
C LEU A 76 1.91 -8.23 8.27
N GLY A 77 2.64 -8.18 7.18
CA GLY A 77 3.18 -6.95 6.60
C GLY A 77 3.27 -7.02 5.08
N GLU A 78 3.51 -5.87 4.46
CA GLU A 78 3.56 -5.74 3.01
C GLU A 78 4.81 -4.93 2.57
N PRO A 79 5.99 -5.57 2.51
CA PRO A 79 7.23 -4.90 2.10
C PRO A 79 7.31 -4.79 0.56
N LEU A 80 6.38 -4.08 -0.08
CA LEU A 80 6.37 -3.98 -1.53
C LEU A 80 7.11 -2.73 -2.04
N LEU A 81 7.90 -2.91 -3.10
CA LEU A 81 8.29 -1.86 -4.05
C LEU A 81 7.95 -2.37 -5.44
N GLU A 82 7.02 -1.73 -6.13
CA GLU A 82 6.47 -2.31 -7.35
C GLU A 82 7.51 -2.36 -8.47
N GLY A 83 7.47 -3.46 -9.22
CA GLY A 83 8.47 -3.79 -10.25
C GLY A 83 9.84 -4.16 -9.68
N ARG A 84 9.99 -4.18 -8.36
CA ARG A 84 11.20 -4.59 -7.62
C ARG A 84 10.89 -5.51 -6.43
N ALA A 85 9.77 -6.24 -6.49
CA ALA A 85 9.33 -7.14 -5.42
C ALA A 85 10.42 -8.17 -5.03
N LEU A 86 11.13 -8.76 -5.99
CA LEU A 86 12.21 -9.70 -5.71
C LEU A 86 13.40 -9.06 -4.98
N THR A 87 13.76 -7.82 -5.34
CA THR A 87 14.79 -7.05 -4.64
C THR A 87 14.36 -6.71 -3.23
N CYS A 88 13.10 -6.32 -3.03
CA CYS A 88 12.57 -6.04 -1.70
C CYS A 88 12.50 -7.31 -0.82
N LYS A 89 12.13 -8.45 -1.42
CA LYS A 89 12.22 -9.76 -0.77
C LYS A 89 13.64 -10.04 -0.26
N GLN A 90 14.65 -9.86 -1.12
CA GLN A 90 16.04 -10.08 -0.73
C GLN A 90 16.47 -9.14 0.42
N ALA A 91 16.04 -7.88 0.40
CA ALA A 91 16.30 -6.94 1.48
C ALA A 91 15.68 -7.39 2.82
N VAL A 92 14.47 -7.99 2.81
CA VAL A 92 13.89 -8.59 4.02
C VAL A 92 14.68 -9.80 4.48
N ASP A 93 15.12 -10.66 3.56
CA ASP A 93 15.94 -11.84 3.88
C ASP A 93 17.29 -11.44 4.53
N GLU A 94 17.88 -10.31 4.13
CA GLU A 94 19.10 -9.74 4.72
C GLU A 94 18.89 -9.17 6.13
N ILE A 95 17.67 -8.70 6.44
CA ILE A 95 17.32 -8.21 7.79
C ILE A 95 16.96 -9.37 8.73
N ALA A 96 16.44 -10.49 8.20
CA ALA A 96 15.94 -11.61 8.99
C ALA A 96 16.93 -12.15 10.04
N PRO A 97 18.25 -12.34 9.77
CA PRO A 97 19.22 -12.81 10.76
C PRO A 97 19.32 -11.91 12.01
N TYR A 98 19.10 -10.60 11.86
CA TYR A 98 19.05 -9.69 13.00
C TYR A 98 17.79 -9.93 13.84
N LEU A 99 16.62 -10.18 13.24
CA LEU A 99 15.34 -10.28 13.95
C LEU A 99 15.11 -11.63 14.64
N VAL A 100 15.57 -12.73 14.04
CA VAL A 100 15.36 -14.07 14.60
C VAL A 100 15.93 -14.17 16.02
N GLY A 101 15.12 -14.69 16.94
CA GLY A 101 15.43 -14.82 18.36
C GLY A 101 15.17 -13.56 19.21
N LYS A 102 14.78 -12.43 18.61
CA LYS A 102 14.42 -11.20 19.33
C LYS A 102 12.93 -11.13 19.66
N ASP A 103 12.61 -10.33 20.67
CA ASP A 103 11.23 -10.03 21.08
C ASP A 103 10.58 -9.03 20.11
N PRO A 104 9.53 -9.42 19.36
CA PRO A 104 8.91 -8.58 18.34
C PRO A 104 8.21 -7.34 18.90
N ARG A 105 7.88 -7.31 20.21
CA ARG A 105 7.10 -6.22 20.83
C ARG A 105 7.87 -4.91 20.95
N ARG A 106 9.20 -4.94 20.74
CA ARG A 106 10.08 -3.77 20.77
C ARG A 106 10.09 -3.04 19.40
N VAL A 107 8.90 -2.76 18.85
CA VAL A 107 8.70 -2.30 17.46
C VAL A 107 9.59 -1.10 17.11
N ALA A 108 9.46 0.02 17.83
CA ALA A 108 10.27 1.22 17.57
C ALA A 108 11.78 1.00 17.75
N HIS A 109 12.19 0.08 18.63
CA HIS A 109 13.60 -0.28 18.77
C HIS A 109 14.11 -1.04 17.54
N HIS A 110 13.34 -2.01 17.03
CA HIS A 110 13.70 -2.72 15.81
C HIS A 110 13.70 -1.81 14.59
N TRP A 111 12.73 -0.90 14.50
CA TRP A 111 12.72 0.14 13.48
C TRP A 111 14.04 0.93 13.48
N GLN A 112 14.44 1.44 14.66
CA GLN A 112 15.68 2.21 14.81
C GLN A 112 16.92 1.37 14.52
N ALA A 113 16.97 0.12 14.95
CA ALA A 113 18.12 -0.75 14.71
C ALA A 113 18.28 -1.08 13.22
N ILE A 114 17.20 -1.47 12.53
CA ILE A 114 17.23 -1.77 11.10
C ILE A 114 17.66 -0.53 10.32
N TYR A 115 17.03 0.62 10.59
CA TYR A 115 17.36 1.87 9.90
C TYR A 115 18.78 2.36 10.20
N ARG A 116 19.22 2.32 11.47
CA ARG A 116 20.49 2.93 11.87
C ARG A 116 21.70 2.06 11.58
N HIS A 117 21.58 0.74 11.66
CA HIS A 117 22.68 -0.21 11.44
C HIS A 117 22.98 -0.47 9.96
N ALA A 118 22.08 -0.09 9.05
CA ALA A 118 22.31 -0.22 7.61
C ALA A 118 23.47 0.65 7.08
N PHE A 119 23.98 1.60 7.87
CA PHE A 119 24.94 2.65 7.49
C PHE A 119 24.41 3.58 6.38
N TYR A 120 24.12 3.04 5.18
CA TYR A 120 23.34 3.70 4.13
C TYR A 120 21.85 3.56 4.44
N ARG A 121 21.11 4.67 4.45
CA ARG A 121 19.74 4.72 4.96
C ARG A 121 18.78 5.28 3.95
N GLY A 122 17.51 4.89 4.10
CA GLY A 122 16.43 5.39 3.27
C GLY A 122 16.42 4.76 1.88
N GLY A 123 15.86 5.49 0.93
CA GLY A 123 15.64 4.99 -0.42
C GLY A 123 14.48 3.99 -0.49
N PRO A 124 13.98 3.72 -1.70
CA PRO A 124 12.73 2.97 -1.88
C PRO A 124 12.84 1.52 -1.42
N VAL A 125 13.94 0.81 -1.70
CA VAL A 125 14.07 -0.61 -1.35
C VAL A 125 14.16 -0.84 0.15
N LEU A 126 15.14 -0.20 0.82
CA LEU A 126 15.39 -0.44 2.25
C LEU A 126 14.24 0.05 3.11
N THR A 127 13.64 1.19 2.75
CA THR A 127 12.50 1.72 3.49
C THR A 127 11.25 0.86 3.27
N SER A 128 11.10 0.23 2.10
CA SER A 128 9.97 -0.69 1.88
C SER A 128 10.11 -1.99 2.66
N ALA A 129 11.30 -2.58 2.68
CA ALA A 129 11.58 -3.75 3.51
C ALA A 129 11.35 -3.46 5.00
N LEU A 130 11.84 -2.30 5.48
CA LEU A 130 11.59 -1.82 6.85
C LEU A 130 10.10 -1.63 7.13
N SER A 131 9.34 -1.07 6.19
CA SER A 131 7.92 -0.78 6.35
C SER A 131 7.08 -2.04 6.56
N GLY A 132 7.25 -3.05 5.71
CA GLY A 132 6.54 -4.32 5.87
C GLY A 132 6.90 -5.05 7.17
N ILE A 133 8.16 -4.97 7.60
CA ILE A 133 8.58 -5.52 8.91
C ILE A 133 7.89 -4.75 10.04
N ASP A 134 7.88 -3.41 10.01
CA ASP A 134 7.24 -2.58 11.04
C ASP A 134 5.75 -2.90 11.19
N GLN A 135 5.02 -3.03 10.08
CA GLN A 135 3.61 -3.46 10.05
C GLN A 135 3.43 -4.81 10.75
N ALA A 136 4.23 -5.82 10.39
CA ALA A 136 4.13 -7.15 10.96
C ALA A 136 4.49 -7.21 12.46
N LEU A 137 5.43 -6.39 12.92
CA LEU A 137 5.78 -6.29 14.33
C LEU A 137 4.66 -5.60 15.15
N TRP A 138 4.01 -4.58 14.60
CA TRP A 138 2.82 -3.99 15.20
C TRP A 138 1.65 -4.98 15.25
N ASP A 139 1.45 -5.74 14.19
CA ASP A 139 0.43 -6.79 14.14
C ASP A 139 0.66 -7.85 15.23
N ILE A 140 1.88 -8.36 15.37
CA ILE A 140 2.26 -9.28 16.46
C ILE A 140 1.99 -8.64 17.82
N LYS A 141 2.38 -7.38 18.02
CA LYS A 141 2.22 -6.72 19.31
C LYS A 141 0.76 -6.58 19.70
N GLY A 142 -0.10 -6.17 18.77
CA GLY A 142 -1.55 -6.09 19.00
C GLY A 142 -2.16 -7.47 19.26
N LYS A 143 -1.81 -8.48 18.44
CA LYS A 143 -2.24 -9.88 18.65
C LYS A 143 -1.80 -10.43 20.00
N ALA A 144 -0.54 -10.23 20.38
CA ALA A 144 -0.01 -10.69 21.65
C ALA A 144 -0.71 -10.04 22.85
N LEU A 145 -1.16 -8.78 22.73
CA LEU A 145 -1.85 -8.07 23.80
C LEU A 145 -3.38 -8.18 23.73
N GLY A 146 -3.92 -8.78 22.66
CA GLY A 146 -5.37 -8.94 22.48
C GLY A 146 -6.10 -7.64 22.13
N VAL A 147 -5.42 -6.66 21.53
CA VAL A 147 -6.00 -5.34 21.19
C VAL A 147 -5.63 -4.91 19.76
N PRO A 148 -6.47 -4.12 19.08
CA PRO A 148 -6.11 -3.55 17.78
C PRO A 148 -4.94 -2.56 17.92
N VAL A 149 -4.19 -2.37 16.83
CA VAL A 149 -3.00 -1.48 16.86
C VAL A 149 -3.36 -0.06 17.27
N TYR A 150 -4.48 0.51 16.84
CA TYR A 150 -4.86 1.88 17.19
C TYR A 150 -5.02 2.11 18.70
N GLU A 151 -5.42 1.10 19.48
CA GLU A 151 -5.47 1.18 20.95
C GLU A 151 -4.07 1.34 21.55
N LEU A 152 -3.08 0.66 20.97
CA LEU A 152 -1.67 0.82 21.36
C LEU A 152 -1.08 2.19 20.97
N LEU A 153 -1.73 2.90 20.04
CA LEU A 153 -1.32 4.21 19.54
C LEU A 153 -2.08 5.38 20.22
N GLY A 154 -2.86 5.09 21.27
CA GLY A 154 -3.58 6.11 22.05
C GLY A 154 -5.10 6.07 21.90
N GLY A 155 -5.64 5.08 21.19
CA GLY A 155 -7.08 4.92 20.97
C GLY A 155 -7.58 5.66 19.72
N PRO A 156 -8.86 5.44 19.37
CA PRO A 156 -9.46 6.06 18.19
C PRO A 156 -9.73 7.56 18.42
N THR A 157 -9.38 8.37 17.42
CA THR A 157 -9.72 9.80 17.31
C THR A 157 -10.91 10.03 16.35
N ARG A 158 -11.45 8.94 15.79
CA ARG A 158 -12.61 8.87 14.90
C ARG A 158 -13.21 7.47 14.94
N ASP A 159 -14.49 7.34 14.61
CA ASP A 159 -15.21 6.05 14.66
C ASP A 159 -15.18 5.27 13.34
N ARG A 160 -14.91 5.94 12.22
CA ARG A 160 -14.87 5.37 10.87
C ARG A 160 -13.80 6.05 10.03
N VAL A 161 -13.28 5.37 9.01
CA VAL A 161 -12.19 5.85 8.14
C VAL A 161 -12.72 6.12 6.73
N ARG A 162 -12.67 7.38 6.29
CA ARG A 162 -13.09 7.78 4.93
C ARG A 162 -12.13 7.18 3.90
N VAL A 163 -12.67 6.62 2.82
CA VAL A 163 -11.90 6.10 1.68
C VAL A 163 -12.38 6.72 0.37
N TYR A 164 -11.52 6.71 -0.64
CA TYR A 164 -11.88 7.08 -2.01
C TYR A 164 -11.70 5.92 -2.99
N ALA A 165 -12.44 5.95 -4.10
CA ALA A 165 -12.30 5.02 -5.22
C ALA A 165 -11.58 5.68 -6.40
N HIS A 166 -11.08 4.89 -7.35
CA HIS A 166 -10.52 5.43 -8.60
C HIS A 166 -11.61 5.58 -9.66
N ALA A 167 -11.80 6.79 -10.18
CA ALA A 167 -12.72 7.09 -11.28
C ALA A 167 -12.07 6.74 -12.62
N ARG A 168 -12.26 5.48 -13.06
CA ARG A 168 -11.67 4.96 -14.31
C ARG A 168 -12.51 5.29 -15.55
N SER A 169 -13.82 5.40 -15.38
CA SER A 169 -14.79 5.77 -16.41
C SER A 169 -16.07 6.27 -15.73
N LEU A 170 -16.95 6.95 -16.48
CA LEU A 170 -18.23 7.42 -15.95
C LEU A 170 -19.12 6.27 -15.44
N ASP A 171 -19.13 5.12 -16.14
CA ASP A 171 -19.91 3.96 -15.69
C ASP A 171 -19.31 3.30 -14.46
N ASN A 172 -17.97 3.24 -14.37
CA ASN A 172 -17.30 2.79 -13.17
C ASN A 172 -17.63 3.70 -11.96
N VAL A 173 -17.68 5.01 -12.15
CA VAL A 173 -18.07 5.97 -11.10
C VAL A 173 -19.51 5.73 -10.65
N LYS A 174 -20.45 5.52 -11.57
CA LYS A 174 -21.84 5.16 -11.20
C LYS A 174 -21.92 3.89 -10.37
N THR A 175 -21.16 2.85 -10.76
CA THR A 175 -21.10 1.59 -9.99
C THR A 175 -20.55 1.83 -8.58
N GLN A 176 -19.47 2.62 -8.45
CA GLN A 176 -18.86 2.89 -7.15
C GLN A 176 -19.71 3.82 -6.27
N LEU A 177 -20.42 4.79 -6.86
CA LEU A 177 -21.44 5.58 -6.15
C LEU A 177 -22.53 4.67 -5.57
N ALA A 178 -23.01 3.71 -6.36
CA ALA A 178 -23.99 2.73 -5.90
C ALA A 178 -23.43 1.78 -4.83
N ALA A 179 -22.11 1.53 -4.84
CA ALA A 179 -21.40 0.82 -3.77
C ALA A 179 -21.14 1.67 -2.52
N GLY A 180 -21.56 2.94 -2.53
CA GLY A 180 -21.54 3.83 -1.38
C GLY A 180 -20.33 4.75 -1.29
N PHE A 181 -19.45 4.82 -2.30
CA PHE A 181 -18.32 5.77 -2.27
C PHE A 181 -18.79 7.22 -2.40
N THR A 182 -18.13 8.12 -1.66
CA THR A 182 -18.41 9.58 -1.65
C THR A 182 -17.19 10.43 -2.03
N ALA A 183 -16.10 9.79 -2.44
CA ALA A 183 -14.87 10.44 -2.88
C ALA A 183 -14.20 9.61 -3.97
N PHE A 184 -13.58 10.31 -4.93
CA PHE A 184 -12.92 9.69 -6.08
C PHE A 184 -11.55 10.30 -6.35
N LYS A 185 -10.66 9.53 -6.99
CA LYS A 185 -9.42 10.03 -7.60
C LYS A 185 -9.38 9.68 -9.08
N THR A 186 -8.93 10.62 -9.91
CA THR A 186 -8.70 10.42 -11.35
C THR A 186 -7.39 11.06 -11.79
N GLY A 187 -7.02 10.92 -13.05
CA GLY A 187 -5.90 11.64 -13.66
C GLY A 187 -6.36 12.57 -14.78
N PRO A 188 -5.52 13.54 -15.21
CA PRO A 188 -5.83 14.36 -16.38
C PRO A 188 -6.08 13.50 -17.62
N ALA A 189 -7.24 13.67 -18.25
CA ALA A 189 -7.54 12.95 -19.47
C ALA A 189 -6.55 13.35 -20.58
N LYS A 190 -5.88 12.36 -21.16
CA LYS A 190 -4.82 12.55 -22.15
C LYS A 190 -5.03 11.60 -23.34
N LYS A 191 -4.74 12.08 -24.56
CA LYS A 191 -4.77 11.26 -25.80
C LYS A 191 -3.42 10.62 -26.11
N ARG A 192 -2.36 11.19 -25.56
CA ARG A 192 -0.96 10.78 -25.59
C ARG A 192 -0.30 11.27 -24.30
N PRO A 193 0.93 10.83 -23.96
CA PRO A 193 1.72 11.49 -22.92
C PRO A 193 1.72 13.01 -23.08
N MET A 194 1.68 13.75 -21.96
CA MET A 194 1.63 15.21 -22.02
C MET A 194 2.99 15.76 -22.43
N ARG A 195 2.98 16.74 -23.34
CA ARG A 195 4.20 17.44 -23.74
C ARG A 195 4.67 18.39 -22.63
N TYR A 196 5.97 18.70 -22.65
CA TYR A 196 6.55 19.75 -21.81
C TYR A 196 5.82 21.10 -21.96
N VAL A 197 5.34 21.41 -23.16
CA VAL A 197 4.46 22.55 -23.43
C VAL A 197 3.27 22.03 -24.21
N GLU A 198 2.10 22.02 -23.58
CA GLU A 198 0.87 21.55 -24.24
C GLU A 198 0.15 22.61 -25.07
N THR A 199 -0.62 22.12 -26.03
CA THR A 199 -1.54 22.96 -26.80
C THR A 199 -2.76 23.37 -25.97
N PRO A 200 -3.38 24.53 -26.24
CA PRO A 200 -4.63 24.92 -25.59
C PRO A 200 -5.75 23.88 -25.74
N ALA A 201 -5.76 23.11 -26.84
CA ALA A 201 -6.73 22.05 -27.08
C ALA A 201 -6.57 20.88 -26.11
N ALA A 202 -5.34 20.48 -25.79
CA ALA A 202 -5.07 19.40 -24.82
C ALA A 202 -5.51 19.81 -23.39
N ILE A 203 -5.19 21.04 -22.99
CA ILE A 203 -5.62 21.60 -21.69
C ILE A 203 -7.15 21.62 -21.58
N LYS A 204 -7.84 22.15 -22.61
CA LYS A 204 -9.31 22.17 -22.67
C LYS A 204 -9.92 20.78 -22.66
N TYR A 205 -9.29 19.80 -23.32
CA TYR A 205 -9.75 18.42 -23.32
C TYR A 205 -9.68 17.79 -21.93
N ALA A 206 -8.54 17.92 -21.24
CA ALA A 206 -8.37 17.39 -19.89
C ALA A 206 -9.37 18.02 -18.90
N ALA A 207 -9.47 19.35 -18.90
CA ALA A 207 -10.42 20.07 -18.06
C ALA A 207 -11.89 19.73 -18.39
N GLY A 208 -12.23 19.59 -19.68
CA GLY A 208 -13.57 19.18 -20.12
C GLY A 208 -13.96 17.78 -19.65
N LYS A 209 -13.02 16.82 -19.64
CA LYS A 209 -13.26 15.48 -19.08
C LYS A 209 -13.43 15.49 -17.57
N PHE A 210 -12.70 16.34 -16.86
CA PHE A 210 -12.95 16.55 -15.44
C PHE A 210 -14.32 17.19 -15.19
N ALA A 211 -14.73 18.14 -16.03
CA ALA A 211 -16.06 18.77 -15.97
C ALA A 211 -17.19 17.75 -16.14
N GLU A 212 -17.06 16.81 -17.09
CA GLU A 212 -18.01 15.70 -17.27
C GLU A 212 -18.15 14.86 -15.99
N LEU A 213 -17.02 14.56 -15.33
CA LEU A 213 -17.01 13.82 -14.07
C LEU A 213 -17.65 14.61 -12.93
N ARG A 214 -17.30 15.89 -12.77
CA ARG A 214 -17.91 16.79 -11.78
C ARG A 214 -19.42 16.90 -11.98
N ALA A 215 -19.88 17.06 -13.22
CA ALA A 215 -21.30 17.12 -13.55
C ALA A 215 -22.06 15.82 -13.24
N LEU A 216 -21.40 14.66 -13.36
CA LEU A 216 -21.99 13.36 -13.02
C LEU A 216 -22.22 13.21 -11.52
N VAL A 217 -21.23 13.59 -10.70
CA VAL A 217 -21.25 13.31 -9.25
C VAL A 217 -21.82 14.46 -8.40
N GLY A 218 -21.90 15.67 -8.96
CA GLY A 218 -22.34 16.87 -8.26
C GLY A 218 -21.27 17.48 -7.36
N ASP A 219 -21.69 18.43 -6.52
CA ASP A 219 -20.78 19.23 -5.69
C ASP A 219 -20.50 18.60 -4.31
N GLU A 220 -21.32 17.64 -3.88
CA GLU A 220 -21.19 16.96 -2.57
C GLU A 220 -20.17 15.81 -2.58
N VAL A 221 -19.80 15.32 -3.77
CA VAL A 221 -18.85 14.21 -3.93
C VAL A 221 -17.46 14.76 -4.21
N ASP A 222 -16.48 14.37 -3.43
CA ASP A 222 -15.10 14.83 -3.62
C ASP A 222 -14.43 14.15 -4.82
N ILE A 223 -13.63 14.90 -5.58
CA ILE A 223 -12.79 14.35 -6.66
C ILE A 223 -11.38 14.93 -6.56
N GLY A 224 -10.40 14.10 -6.21
CA GLY A 224 -8.98 14.40 -6.37
C GLY A 224 -8.51 14.16 -7.81
N ILE A 225 -7.50 14.90 -8.25
CA ILE A 225 -6.87 14.69 -9.56
C ILE A 225 -5.36 14.57 -9.41
N ASP A 226 -4.82 13.53 -10.01
CA ASP A 226 -3.45 13.08 -9.83
C ASP A 226 -2.68 13.16 -11.14
N PHE A 227 -1.63 13.98 -11.14
CA PHE A 227 -0.80 14.24 -12.30
C PHE A 227 0.36 13.24 -12.42
N HIS A 228 0.58 12.38 -11.40
CA HIS A 228 1.61 11.34 -11.30
C HIS A 228 3.04 11.87 -11.50
N GLY A 229 3.25 13.19 -11.29
CA GLY A 229 4.47 13.89 -11.68
C GLY A 229 4.82 13.84 -13.17
N ALA A 230 3.94 13.30 -14.02
CA ALA A 230 4.16 13.14 -15.47
C ALA A 230 3.86 14.41 -16.28
N VAL A 231 3.58 15.52 -15.60
CA VAL A 231 3.28 16.82 -16.21
C VAL A 231 4.40 17.80 -15.88
N SER A 232 4.87 18.53 -16.89
CA SER A 232 5.86 19.59 -16.66
C SER A 232 5.28 20.69 -15.75
N PRO A 233 6.10 21.36 -14.92
CA PRO A 233 5.62 22.43 -14.04
C PRO A 233 4.85 23.55 -14.74
N ALA A 234 5.28 23.94 -15.96
CA ALA A 234 4.61 24.98 -16.74
C ALA A 234 3.23 24.53 -17.25
N THR A 235 3.13 23.31 -17.78
CA THR A 235 1.85 22.73 -18.22
C THR A 235 0.94 22.47 -17.03
N ALA A 236 1.49 22.05 -15.88
CA ALA A 236 0.73 21.80 -14.67
C ALA A 236 -0.02 23.04 -14.20
N LYS A 237 0.63 24.22 -14.16
CA LYS A 237 -0.03 25.49 -13.82
C LYS A 237 -1.19 25.84 -14.76
N LEU A 238 -1.06 25.55 -16.06
CA LEU A 238 -2.13 25.77 -17.04
C LEU A 238 -3.31 24.82 -16.82
N LEU A 239 -3.04 23.55 -16.53
CA LEU A 239 -4.07 22.57 -16.18
C LEU A 239 -4.79 22.95 -14.89
N ILE A 240 -4.04 23.26 -13.84
CA ILE A 240 -4.58 23.67 -12.53
C ILE A 240 -5.53 24.85 -12.71
N LYS A 241 -5.11 25.91 -13.41
CA LYS A 241 -5.98 27.06 -13.72
C LYS A 241 -7.25 26.66 -14.48
N ALA A 242 -7.17 25.70 -15.38
CA ALA A 242 -8.34 25.20 -16.11
C ALA A 242 -9.27 24.31 -15.27
N LEU A 243 -8.76 23.75 -14.16
CA LEU A 243 -9.48 22.90 -13.22
C LEU A 243 -10.12 23.67 -12.06
N GLU A 244 -9.66 24.89 -11.77
CA GLU A 244 -10.19 25.76 -10.71
C GLU A 244 -11.72 25.87 -10.68
N PRO A 245 -12.45 26.01 -11.82
CA PRO A 245 -13.92 26.07 -11.81
C PRO A 245 -14.62 24.81 -11.25
N TYR A 246 -13.92 23.68 -11.19
CA TYR A 246 -14.49 22.39 -10.78
C TYR A 246 -14.05 21.95 -9.38
N SER A 247 -13.23 22.77 -8.71
CA SER A 247 -12.79 22.62 -7.31
C SER A 247 -12.42 21.16 -6.95
N PRO A 248 -11.35 20.61 -7.53
CA PRO A 248 -10.86 19.29 -7.12
C PRO A 248 -10.49 19.29 -5.63
N MET A 249 -10.69 18.15 -4.95
CA MET A 249 -10.34 17.96 -3.53
C MET A 249 -8.84 18.21 -3.28
N PHE A 250 -8.01 17.79 -4.24
CA PHE A 250 -6.59 18.11 -4.30
C PHE A 250 -6.06 17.97 -5.73
N ILE A 251 -4.91 18.61 -5.98
CA ILE A 251 -4.01 18.31 -7.09
C ILE A 251 -2.84 17.49 -6.54
N GLU A 252 -2.77 16.22 -6.92
CA GLU A 252 -1.74 15.28 -6.48
C GLU A 252 -0.58 15.25 -7.47
N GLU A 253 0.64 15.27 -6.92
CA GLU A 253 1.92 15.24 -7.62
C GLU A 253 1.93 16.08 -8.92
N PRO A 254 1.68 17.41 -8.83
CA PRO A 254 1.56 18.28 -10.01
C PRO A 254 2.83 18.31 -10.88
N CYS A 255 3.96 17.91 -10.29
CA CYS A 255 5.23 17.66 -10.95
C CYS A 255 5.99 16.56 -10.20
N GLN A 256 7.09 16.12 -10.78
CA GLN A 256 8.06 15.21 -10.16
C GLN A 256 8.46 15.64 -8.72
N ALA A 257 8.46 14.69 -7.79
CA ALA A 257 8.65 14.94 -6.35
C ALA A 257 10.09 15.33 -5.95
N GLN A 258 11.08 15.18 -6.84
CA GLN A 258 12.49 15.40 -6.55
C GLN A 258 12.84 16.88 -6.29
N ASN A 259 12.00 17.82 -6.72
CA ASN A 259 12.24 19.25 -6.55
C ASN A 259 11.06 19.94 -5.84
N HIS A 260 11.11 19.94 -4.51
CA HIS A 260 10.10 20.58 -3.67
C HIS A 260 10.01 22.10 -3.86
N ASP A 261 11.08 22.79 -4.29
CA ASP A 261 11.02 24.25 -4.52
C ASP A 261 10.11 24.59 -5.70
N VAL A 262 10.17 23.79 -6.76
CA VAL A 262 9.29 23.91 -7.93
C VAL A 262 7.86 23.57 -7.55
N MET A 263 7.64 22.52 -6.75
CA MET A 263 6.31 22.17 -6.28
C MET A 263 5.71 23.28 -5.40
N ALA A 264 6.50 23.90 -4.51
CA ALA A 264 6.08 25.05 -3.73
C ALA A 264 5.75 26.28 -4.59
N ASP A 265 6.45 26.47 -5.71
CA ASP A 265 6.11 27.52 -6.69
C ASP A 265 4.78 27.26 -7.41
N ILE A 266 4.44 26.00 -7.67
CA ILE A 266 3.11 25.62 -8.16
C ILE A 266 2.05 25.87 -7.07
N ALA A 267 2.30 25.43 -5.84
CA ALA A 267 1.38 25.60 -4.72
C ALA A 267 1.03 27.08 -4.46
N ARG A 268 2.01 27.99 -4.56
CA ARG A 268 1.78 29.45 -4.43
C ARG A 268 0.95 30.07 -5.56
N SER A 269 0.80 29.37 -6.68
CA SER A 269 0.12 29.89 -7.88
C SER A 269 -1.37 29.58 -7.96
N THR A 270 -1.90 28.81 -7.02
CA THR A 270 -3.33 28.43 -6.97
C THR A 270 -3.84 28.42 -5.53
N HIS A 271 -5.17 28.36 -5.39
CA HIS A 271 -5.83 28.16 -4.10
C HIS A 271 -6.27 26.70 -3.90
N LEU A 272 -6.09 25.85 -4.92
CA LEU A 272 -6.41 24.43 -4.82
C LEU A 272 -5.36 23.71 -3.96
N PRO A 273 -5.78 22.77 -3.07
CA PRO A 273 -4.83 22.03 -2.24
C PRO A 273 -3.86 21.21 -3.08
N ILE A 274 -2.57 21.26 -2.74
CA ILE A 274 -1.55 20.38 -3.32
C ILE A 274 -1.35 19.18 -2.39
N ALA A 275 -1.34 17.99 -2.99
CA ALA A 275 -1.05 16.72 -2.34
C ALA A 275 0.23 16.09 -2.92
N THR A 276 1.06 15.50 -2.06
CA THR A 276 2.25 14.74 -2.47
C THR A 276 2.73 13.84 -1.34
N GLY A 277 3.56 12.85 -1.65
CA GLY A 277 4.26 12.06 -0.62
C GLY A 277 4.47 10.60 -0.95
N GLU A 278 3.80 10.06 -1.98
CA GLU A 278 3.89 8.64 -2.34
C GLU A 278 5.33 8.18 -2.64
N ARG A 279 6.14 9.08 -3.22
CA ARG A 279 7.55 8.87 -3.56
C ARG A 279 8.53 9.53 -2.59
N VAL A 280 8.04 10.02 -1.45
CA VAL A 280 8.84 10.62 -0.37
C VAL A 280 9.01 9.61 0.75
N PHE A 281 10.25 9.41 1.20
CA PHE A 281 10.58 8.39 2.19
C PHE A 281 10.95 9.05 3.52
N THR A 282 10.41 8.52 4.63
CA THR A 282 10.73 8.87 6.02
C THR A 282 10.52 10.35 6.39
N LYS A 283 10.49 10.65 7.68
CA LYS A 283 10.23 12.01 8.18
C LYS A 283 11.21 13.08 7.69
N TRP A 284 12.42 12.71 7.30
CA TRP A 284 13.42 13.65 6.79
C TRP A 284 13.04 14.21 5.41
N GLY A 285 12.45 13.39 4.53
CA GLY A 285 11.93 13.85 3.24
C GLY A 285 10.67 14.71 3.43
N PHE A 286 9.74 14.25 4.27
CA PHE A 286 8.51 15.00 4.57
C PHE A 286 8.75 16.33 5.28
N ARG A 287 9.81 16.43 6.10
CA ARG A 287 10.24 17.71 6.68
C ARG A 287 10.47 18.75 5.59
N GLU A 288 11.13 18.38 4.50
CA GLU A 288 11.45 19.32 3.43
C GLU A 288 10.19 19.78 2.67
N VAL A 289 9.23 18.86 2.45
CA VAL A 289 7.91 19.19 1.88
C VAL A 289 7.20 20.25 2.72
N LEU A 290 7.19 20.04 4.05
CA LEU A 290 6.53 20.93 5.02
C LEU A 290 7.24 22.30 5.14
N GLU A 291 8.56 22.30 5.33
CA GLU A 291 9.35 23.54 5.49
C GLU A 291 9.28 24.44 4.26
N LYS A 292 9.22 23.86 3.06
CA LYS A 292 9.06 24.60 1.79
C LYS A 292 7.62 24.95 1.47
N GLN A 293 6.64 24.44 2.24
CA GLN A 293 5.21 24.58 1.97
C GLN A 293 4.85 24.08 0.56
N ALA A 294 5.45 22.95 0.15
CA ALA A 294 5.24 22.36 -1.16
C ALA A 294 3.86 21.67 -1.29
N ALA A 295 3.28 21.23 -0.17
CA ALA A 295 1.96 20.61 -0.12
C ALA A 295 1.30 20.86 1.24
N THR A 296 -0.04 20.84 1.24
CA THR A 296 -0.86 20.92 2.46
C THR A 296 -1.54 19.58 2.79
N ILE A 297 -1.43 18.60 1.89
CA ILE A 297 -1.88 17.22 2.10
C ILE A 297 -0.68 16.32 1.85
N LEU A 298 -0.24 15.57 2.86
CA LEU A 298 0.84 14.60 2.72
C LEU A 298 0.25 13.21 2.47
N GLN A 299 0.84 12.49 1.53
CA GLN A 299 0.41 11.16 1.10
C GLN A 299 1.49 10.09 1.32
N PRO A 300 1.98 9.91 2.57
CA PRO A 300 2.94 8.85 2.85
C PRO A 300 2.33 7.49 2.56
N ASP A 301 3.07 6.64 1.84
CA ASP A 301 2.69 5.24 1.64
C ASP A 301 3.21 4.41 2.82
N LEU A 302 2.33 3.64 3.48
CA LEU A 302 2.74 2.82 4.63
C LEU A 302 3.69 1.68 4.25
N CYS A 303 3.78 1.30 2.99
CA CYS A 303 4.74 0.35 2.44
C CYS A 303 6.06 1.00 2.06
N HIS A 304 6.18 2.33 1.99
CA HIS A 304 7.42 3.00 1.56
C HIS A 304 7.98 4.00 2.57
N ALA A 305 7.14 4.59 3.43
CA ALA A 305 7.51 5.69 4.30
C ALA A 305 8.00 5.25 5.69
N GLY A 306 8.20 3.95 5.92
CA GLY A 306 8.73 3.39 7.16
C GLY A 306 7.68 2.79 8.09
N GLY A 307 6.55 2.32 7.55
CA GLY A 307 5.50 1.65 8.31
C GLY A 307 4.71 2.57 9.25
N ILE A 308 3.93 1.95 10.14
CA ILE A 308 3.06 2.65 11.10
C ILE A 308 3.89 3.54 12.03
N THR A 309 5.06 3.06 12.48
CA THR A 309 5.93 3.81 13.40
C THR A 309 6.35 5.16 12.82
N GLU A 310 6.89 5.18 11.60
CA GLU A 310 7.42 6.40 11.00
C GLU A 310 6.30 7.30 10.47
N VAL A 311 5.24 6.73 9.89
CA VAL A 311 4.12 7.52 9.38
C VAL A 311 3.34 8.20 10.50
N ARG A 312 3.23 7.61 11.70
CA ARG A 312 2.67 8.30 12.87
C ARG A 312 3.48 9.54 13.26
N LEU A 313 4.80 9.50 13.12
CA LEU A 313 5.68 10.65 13.36
C LEU A 313 5.53 11.71 12.27
N ILE A 314 5.44 11.30 11.01
CA ILE A 314 5.16 12.21 9.88
C ILE A 314 3.83 12.92 10.10
N ALA A 315 2.78 12.20 10.50
CA ALA A 315 1.47 12.77 10.82
C ALA A 315 1.54 13.83 11.93
N GLY A 316 2.25 13.53 13.03
CA GLY A 316 2.43 14.48 14.13
C GLY A 316 3.26 15.71 13.74
N MET A 317 4.24 15.57 12.85
CA MET A 317 4.95 16.72 12.27
C MET A 317 4.03 17.56 11.39
N ALA A 318 3.26 16.92 10.52
CA ALA A 318 2.34 17.58 9.58
C ALA A 318 1.26 18.41 10.30
N GLU A 319 0.78 17.93 11.45
CA GLU A 319 -0.21 18.62 12.27
C GLU A 319 0.24 20.02 12.68
N ALA A 320 1.53 20.20 13.03
CA ALA A 320 2.10 21.50 13.39
C ALA A 320 2.14 22.51 12.22
N TYR A 321 2.01 22.03 10.99
CA TYR A 321 1.97 22.84 9.77
C TYR A 321 0.55 22.96 9.20
N TYR A 322 -0.48 22.53 9.95
CA TYR A 322 -1.87 22.45 9.49
C TYR A 322 -2.05 21.57 8.24
N ALA A 323 -1.14 20.62 8.02
CA ALA A 323 -1.21 19.69 6.90
C ALA A 323 -1.98 18.42 7.27
N ALA A 324 -2.79 17.95 6.34
CA ALA A 324 -3.57 16.73 6.49
C ALA A 324 -2.83 15.50 5.95
N ILE A 325 -3.21 14.32 6.40
CA ILE A 325 -2.65 13.04 5.99
C ILE A 325 -3.67 12.27 5.16
N ALA A 326 -3.32 11.93 3.93
CA ALA A 326 -4.09 11.08 3.04
C ALA A 326 -3.22 9.94 2.50
N PRO A 327 -3.04 8.83 3.25
CA PRO A 327 -2.03 7.84 2.92
C PRO A 327 -2.26 7.23 1.52
N HIS A 328 -1.20 7.23 0.72
CA HIS A 328 -1.15 6.56 -0.57
C HIS A 328 -1.17 5.05 -0.34
N ASN A 329 -1.92 4.33 -1.17
CA ASN A 329 -2.08 2.88 -1.06
C ASN A 329 -2.65 2.24 -2.35
N PRO A 330 -1.83 2.14 -3.41
CA PRO A 330 -2.11 1.28 -4.56
C PRO A 330 -1.68 -0.18 -4.27
N MET A 331 -1.39 -0.49 -2.99
CA MET A 331 -0.89 -1.77 -2.52
C MET A 331 -2.05 -2.70 -2.17
N GLY A 332 -1.74 -3.77 -1.47
CA GLY A 332 -2.67 -4.79 -1.04
C GLY A 332 -3.42 -4.48 0.25
N PRO A 333 -4.27 -5.43 0.67
CA PRO A 333 -5.14 -5.28 1.83
C PRO A 333 -4.40 -5.21 3.17
N ILE A 334 -3.14 -5.66 3.25
CA ILE A 334 -2.35 -5.54 4.49
C ILE A 334 -1.90 -4.10 4.70
N SER A 335 -1.45 -3.44 3.63
CA SER A 335 -1.19 -1.99 3.65
C SER A 335 -2.45 -1.20 4.00
N LEU A 336 -3.60 -1.55 3.40
CA LEU A 336 -4.89 -0.92 3.73
C LEU A 336 -5.22 -1.06 5.22
N ALA A 337 -5.12 -2.25 5.79
CA ALA A 337 -5.37 -2.47 7.21
C ALA A 337 -4.45 -1.63 8.10
N SER A 338 -3.16 -1.55 7.74
CA SER A 338 -2.19 -0.69 8.42
C SER A 338 -2.58 0.79 8.34
N GLY A 339 -3.02 1.24 7.16
CA GLY A 339 -3.52 2.60 6.93
C GLY A 339 -4.75 2.92 7.77
N VAL A 340 -5.70 1.98 7.90
CA VAL A 340 -6.90 2.14 8.75
C VAL A 340 -6.53 2.22 10.24
N GLN A 341 -5.58 1.41 10.71
CA GLN A 341 -5.08 1.48 12.09
C GLN A 341 -4.41 2.83 12.39
N LEU A 342 -3.57 3.32 11.46
CA LEU A 342 -2.98 4.65 11.55
C LEU A 342 -4.06 5.73 11.54
N ALA A 343 -4.98 5.67 10.57
CA ALA A 343 -6.06 6.62 10.38
C ALA A 343 -6.94 6.72 11.63
N ALA A 344 -7.19 5.64 12.36
CA ALA A 344 -7.90 5.72 13.64
C ALA A 344 -7.15 6.56 14.68
N SER A 345 -5.81 6.53 14.70
CA SER A 345 -4.97 7.06 15.78
C SER A 345 -4.44 8.48 15.60
N ILE A 346 -4.70 9.16 14.47
CA ILE A 346 -4.16 10.50 14.17
C ILE A 346 -5.26 11.55 14.04
N PRO A 347 -5.10 12.79 14.55
CA PRO A 347 -6.16 13.80 14.47
C PRO A 347 -6.30 14.41 13.06
N ASN A 348 -5.21 14.57 12.31
CA ASN A 348 -5.14 15.24 11.02
C ASN A 348 -5.33 14.31 9.79
N PHE A 349 -6.13 13.26 9.91
CA PHE A 349 -6.46 12.36 8.79
C PHE A 349 -7.53 12.96 7.86
N LEU A 350 -7.31 12.90 6.55
CA LEU A 350 -8.24 13.34 5.50
C LEU A 350 -9.04 12.17 4.91
N CYS A 351 -8.36 11.24 4.26
CA CYS A 351 -8.96 10.08 3.58
C CYS A 351 -7.89 9.01 3.27
N GLN A 352 -8.31 7.77 3.05
CA GLN A 352 -7.42 6.64 2.76
C GLN A 352 -7.62 6.16 1.32
N GLU A 353 -6.53 6.04 0.57
CA GLU A 353 -6.54 5.38 -0.73
C GLU A 353 -6.75 3.87 -0.59
N GLN A 354 -7.40 3.26 -1.59
CA GLN A 354 -7.45 1.81 -1.73
C GLN A 354 -7.65 1.37 -3.18
N VAL A 355 -7.04 0.24 -3.55
CA VAL A 355 -7.29 -0.46 -4.82
C VAL A 355 -7.88 -1.87 -4.65
N SER A 356 -7.94 -2.36 -3.41
CA SER A 356 -8.54 -3.64 -3.03
C SER A 356 -9.05 -3.53 -1.60
N LEU A 357 -10.26 -4.06 -1.34
CA LEU A 357 -10.82 -4.19 0.00
C LEU A 357 -10.53 -5.58 0.60
N GLY A 358 -9.70 -6.38 -0.07
CA GLY A 358 -9.29 -7.71 0.40
C GLY A 358 -10.12 -8.88 -0.13
N GLU A 359 -11.01 -8.66 -1.11
CA GLU A 359 -11.80 -9.72 -1.72
C GLU A 359 -10.89 -10.78 -2.38
N GLY A 360 -11.02 -12.03 -1.96
CA GLY A 360 -10.18 -13.13 -2.45
C GLY A 360 -8.77 -13.17 -1.85
N TYR A 361 -8.49 -12.37 -0.81
CA TYR A 361 -7.22 -12.31 -0.09
C TYR A 361 -7.40 -12.43 1.43
N LEU A 362 -8.42 -11.77 1.98
CA LEU A 362 -8.75 -11.78 3.40
C LEU A 362 -9.93 -12.71 3.68
N LYS A 363 -9.95 -13.33 4.86
CA LYS A 363 -11.13 -14.09 5.32
C LYS A 363 -12.35 -13.19 5.51
N GLN A 364 -12.12 -11.94 5.91
CA GLN A 364 -13.14 -10.91 6.08
C GLN A 364 -12.66 -9.65 5.36
N PRO A 365 -13.04 -9.46 4.08
CA PRO A 365 -12.76 -8.23 3.35
C PRO A 365 -13.43 -7.00 4.00
N PHE A 366 -12.83 -5.84 3.80
CA PHE A 366 -13.41 -4.56 4.19
C PHE A 366 -14.68 -4.28 3.38
N THR A 367 -15.61 -3.52 3.97
CA THR A 367 -16.85 -3.12 3.29
C THR A 367 -17.01 -1.62 3.43
N VAL A 368 -17.28 -0.93 2.32
CA VAL A 368 -17.54 0.51 2.31
C VAL A 368 -19.02 0.76 2.61
N ARG A 369 -19.27 1.69 3.53
CA ARG A 369 -20.61 2.19 3.85
C ARG A 369 -20.56 3.71 3.89
N GLU A 370 -21.31 4.36 3.01
CA GLU A 370 -21.39 5.84 2.95
C GLU A 370 -20.01 6.52 2.76
N GLY A 371 -19.05 5.82 2.15
CA GLY A 371 -17.70 6.31 1.88
C GLY A 371 -16.70 5.99 2.98
N TYR A 372 -17.09 5.18 3.97
CA TYR A 372 -16.26 4.87 5.13
C TYR A 372 -16.07 3.36 5.32
N LEU A 373 -14.93 3.02 5.92
CA LEU A 373 -14.65 1.72 6.54
C LEU A 373 -14.87 1.81 8.05
N ASP A 374 -15.41 0.75 8.63
CA ASP A 374 -15.43 0.58 10.08
C ASP A 374 -14.02 0.27 10.61
N LEU A 375 -13.75 0.62 11.87
CA LEU A 375 -12.48 0.27 12.49
C LEU A 375 -12.41 -1.24 12.77
N PRO A 376 -11.31 -1.94 12.38
CA PRO A 376 -11.11 -3.33 12.76
C PRO A 376 -10.96 -3.47 14.28
N ALA A 377 -11.96 -4.05 14.93
CA ALA A 377 -11.94 -4.25 16.39
C ALA A 377 -11.09 -5.45 16.84
N GLY A 378 -10.68 -6.31 15.90
CA GLY A 378 -9.87 -7.50 16.19
C GLY A 378 -8.41 -7.15 16.56
N PRO A 379 -7.70 -8.04 17.28
CA PRO A 379 -6.31 -7.82 17.67
C PRO A 379 -5.35 -7.59 16.50
N GLY A 380 -4.29 -6.82 16.73
CA GLY A 380 -3.29 -6.51 15.71
C GLY A 380 -3.87 -5.59 14.63
N LEU A 381 -3.61 -5.90 13.36
CA LEU A 381 -4.20 -5.16 12.24
C LEU A 381 -5.71 -5.43 12.08
N GLY A 382 -6.25 -6.44 12.77
CA GLY A 382 -7.66 -6.82 12.71
C GLY A 382 -8.03 -7.58 11.43
N ILE A 383 -7.06 -8.16 10.74
CA ILE A 383 -7.25 -8.95 9.51
C ILE A 383 -6.59 -10.32 9.60
N GLU A 384 -7.11 -11.26 8.80
CA GLU A 384 -6.54 -12.58 8.56
C GLU A 384 -6.52 -12.87 7.06
N LEU A 385 -5.41 -13.41 6.57
CA LEU A 385 -5.32 -13.92 5.20
C LEU A 385 -6.16 -15.19 5.03
N ASP A 386 -6.80 -15.33 3.88
CA ASP A 386 -7.43 -16.58 3.46
C ASP A 386 -6.46 -17.38 2.58
N GLU A 387 -5.75 -18.32 3.19
CA GLU A 387 -4.73 -19.14 2.50
C GLU A 387 -5.33 -19.94 1.33
N ASN A 388 -6.60 -20.35 1.42
CA ASN A 388 -7.26 -21.10 0.34
C ASN A 388 -7.54 -20.16 -0.83
N ALA A 389 -8.03 -18.96 -0.55
CA ALA A 389 -8.27 -17.95 -1.57
C ALA A 389 -6.96 -17.44 -2.19
N LEU A 390 -5.84 -17.50 -1.49
CA LEU A 390 -4.53 -17.09 -2.00
C LEU A 390 -3.86 -18.14 -2.90
N ALA A 391 -4.27 -19.42 -2.84
CA ALA A 391 -3.57 -20.53 -3.47
C ALA A 391 -3.30 -20.35 -4.98
N ASP A 392 -4.24 -19.73 -5.71
CA ASP A 392 -4.13 -19.46 -7.17
C ASP A 392 -3.46 -18.11 -7.52
N LYS A 393 -3.11 -17.33 -6.48
CA LYS A 393 -2.55 -15.97 -6.58
C LYS A 393 -1.07 -15.91 -6.20
N ILE A 394 -0.45 -17.02 -5.83
CA ILE A 394 0.97 -17.07 -5.49
C ILE A 394 1.83 -16.96 -6.74
N ASN A 395 2.88 -16.16 -6.64
CA ASN A 395 3.82 -15.77 -7.69
C ASN A 395 3.25 -14.80 -8.73
N HIS A 396 4.09 -13.86 -9.13
CA HIS A 396 3.91 -12.96 -10.27
C HIS A 396 5.29 -12.54 -10.77
N ASP A 397 5.34 -11.99 -11.99
CA ASP A 397 6.53 -11.45 -12.66
C ASP A 397 6.33 -9.98 -13.09
N TRP A 398 5.33 -9.30 -12.50
CA TRP A 398 4.98 -7.92 -12.80
C TRP A 398 6.18 -6.95 -12.79
N THR A 399 6.28 -6.13 -13.83
CA THR A 399 7.25 -5.04 -14.00
C THR A 399 6.53 -3.72 -14.31
N ASN A 400 7.21 -2.59 -14.06
CA ASN A 400 6.68 -1.29 -14.45
C ASN A 400 6.54 -1.21 -15.98
N PRO A 401 5.48 -0.54 -16.48
CA PRO A 401 5.37 -0.24 -17.90
C PRO A 401 6.51 0.67 -18.38
N GLU A 402 6.97 0.44 -19.60
CA GLU A 402 7.83 1.38 -20.32
C GLU A 402 6.95 2.29 -21.18
N THR A 403 7.12 3.61 -21.04
CA THR A 403 6.28 4.58 -21.75
C THR A 403 7.15 5.49 -22.62
N TYR A 404 6.72 5.70 -23.86
CA TYR A 404 7.42 6.52 -24.85
C TYR A 404 6.42 7.44 -25.56
N ASP A 405 6.87 8.62 -25.98
CA ASP A 405 6.08 9.49 -26.86
C ASP A 405 5.96 8.85 -28.25
N ALA A 406 4.74 8.84 -28.81
CA ALA A 406 4.45 8.18 -30.08
C ALA A 406 4.96 8.96 -31.31
N ASP A 407 5.19 10.27 -31.17
CA ASP A 407 5.60 11.13 -32.29
C ASP A 407 7.12 11.04 -32.53
N ASP A 408 7.94 11.02 -31.46
CA ASP A 408 9.41 11.09 -31.55
C ASP A 408 10.16 9.95 -30.84
N GLY A 409 9.47 9.07 -30.12
CA GLY A 409 10.07 7.94 -29.40
C GLY A 409 10.84 8.32 -28.13
N SER A 410 10.74 9.57 -27.67
CA SER A 410 11.36 9.99 -26.41
C SER A 410 10.77 9.26 -25.20
N VAL A 411 11.59 9.01 -24.19
CA VAL A 411 11.14 8.43 -22.92
C VAL A 411 10.27 9.45 -22.19
N VAL A 412 9.14 9.00 -21.65
CA VAL A 412 8.24 9.82 -20.84
C VAL A 412 8.00 9.21 -19.48
N ASP A 413 7.68 10.06 -18.51
CA ASP A 413 7.25 9.62 -17.19
C ASP A 413 5.91 8.88 -17.30
N TRP A 414 5.80 7.77 -16.56
CA TRP A 414 4.64 6.88 -16.53
C TRP A 414 3.49 7.49 -15.71
#